data_AF-J0DBY7-F1
#
_entry.id   AF-J0DBY7-F1
#
_cell.length_a   1.000
_cell.length_b   1.000
_cell.length_c   1.000
_cell.angle_alpha   90.00
_cell.angle_beta   90.00
_cell.angle_gamma   90.00
#
_symmetry.space_group_name_H-M   'P 1'
#
loop_
_entity.id
_entity.type
_entity.pdbx_description
1 polymer ?
#
loop_
_entity_poly.entity_id
_entity_poly.type
_entity_poly.pdbx_seq_one_letter_code
_entity_poly.pdbx_strand_id
1 'polypeptide(L)'
;METLRLPKSHGGLNLFCAEERNEAQYLSWLSAYLAPQNERPLWVFVADELYRLAIRVSDASIIPEDYRTNPFSQDWRPNKNKLPFILKQILKVADKYHLTIDAPYIPQDTRKRMTAWAHPAMLDQENLRLRTPEARCLKRRHAVRNLDHLEEIAEQDEEDHTGADDCECPNCDADRVEGCRHPSRCQEFANDLLGGIAPKWNLASEQIELPGQLWQEMSENRDSALENGEEVVFNQLLGNSLDESDMFRVFVNSHALRPGTAREICLREPGIRNLPPSDASSVHVIACGSTIYGRSADARGGFAVHFPDAEYGDDSGRCAGSYQTEERSAAIAILRAAQIVPLDRTMHIVTNSKNVVKRICNKLEENDDAG
;
A
#
# COMPACT_ATOMS: atom_id res chain seq x y z
N MET A 1 26.24 9.50 23.86
CA MET A 1 24.99 10.30 23.89
C MET A 1 23.76 9.40 23.75
N GLU A 2 23.76 8.38 22.90
CA GLU A 2 22.63 7.43 22.76
C GLU A 2 22.20 6.76 24.06
N THR A 3 23.15 6.35 24.91
CA THR A 3 22.85 5.78 26.24
C THR A 3 22.07 6.71 27.17
N LEU A 4 22.24 8.03 27.04
CA LEU A 4 21.49 9.01 27.84
C LEU A 4 20.06 9.23 27.33
N ARG A 5 19.76 8.88 26.08
CA ARG A 5 18.42 8.98 25.49
C ARG A 5 17.50 7.82 25.91
N LEU A 6 18.08 6.72 26.37
CA LEU A 6 17.31 5.55 26.80
C LEU A 6 16.39 5.88 27.99
N PRO A 7 15.31 5.10 28.17
CA PRO A 7 14.51 5.12 29.38
C PRO A 7 15.33 4.97 30.65
N LYS A 8 14.87 5.61 31.73
CA LYS A 8 15.47 5.44 33.07
C LYS A 8 15.59 3.97 33.48
N SER A 9 14.65 3.13 33.03
CA SER A 9 14.67 1.68 33.25
C SER A 9 15.84 0.96 32.57
N HIS A 10 16.46 1.57 31.57
CA HIS A 10 17.61 1.05 30.84
C HIS A 10 18.90 1.85 31.13
N GLY A 11 18.93 2.59 32.26
CA GLY A 11 20.09 3.38 32.67
C GLY A 11 20.28 4.71 31.92
N GLY A 12 19.30 5.14 31.12
CA GLY A 12 19.32 6.45 30.46
C GLY A 12 18.60 7.54 31.25
N LEU A 13 18.56 8.75 30.70
CA LEU A 13 17.97 9.94 31.33
C LEU A 13 16.65 10.38 30.68
N ASN A 14 16.12 9.63 29.70
CA ASN A 14 15.03 10.11 28.83
C ASN A 14 15.36 11.48 28.22
N LEU A 15 16.61 11.68 27.79
CA LEU A 15 17.02 12.95 27.21
C LEU A 15 16.29 13.17 25.87
N PHE A 16 15.59 14.30 25.81
CA PHE A 16 14.85 14.76 24.65
C PHE A 16 15.72 14.81 23.39
N CYS A 17 15.30 14.12 22.32
CA CYS A 17 15.95 14.18 21.02
C CYS A 17 15.25 15.22 20.13
N ALA A 18 15.87 16.39 19.99
CA ALA A 18 15.33 17.46 19.15
C ALA A 18 15.21 17.06 17.67
N GLU A 19 16.14 16.22 17.18
CA GLU A 19 16.13 15.72 15.80
C GLU A 19 14.91 14.82 15.54
N GLU A 20 14.70 13.80 16.37
CA GLU A 20 13.55 12.88 16.24
C GLU A 20 12.21 13.62 16.40
N ARG A 21 12.11 14.60 17.31
CA ARG A 21 10.90 15.45 17.40
C ARG A 21 10.66 16.23 16.13
N ASN A 22 11.70 16.85 15.56
CA ASN A 22 11.57 17.63 14.34
C ASN A 22 11.16 16.72 13.17
N GLU A 23 11.73 15.52 13.09
CA GLU A 23 11.35 14.53 12.08
C GLU A 23 9.91 14.05 12.23
N ALA A 24 9.46 13.77 13.46
CA ALA A 24 8.07 13.45 13.76
C ALA A 24 7.13 14.60 13.35
N GLN A 25 7.53 15.85 13.60
CA GLN A 25 6.77 17.01 13.13
C GLN A 25 6.67 17.03 11.60
N TYR A 26 7.74 16.76 10.86
CA TYR A 26 7.70 16.71 9.40
C TYR A 26 6.91 15.50 8.87
N LEU A 27 6.87 14.38 9.60
CA LEU A 27 5.97 13.25 9.30
C LEU A 27 4.51 13.69 9.42
N SER A 28 4.13 14.47 10.44
CA SER A 28 2.76 15.00 10.53
C SER A 28 2.42 15.93 9.36
N TRP A 29 3.38 16.74 8.88
CA TRP A 29 3.17 17.59 7.70
C TRP A 29 3.09 16.76 6.40
N LEU A 30 3.87 15.69 6.30
CA LEU A 30 3.82 14.74 5.19
C LEU A 30 2.46 14.03 5.17
N SER A 31 1.97 13.54 6.31
CA SER A 31 0.63 12.95 6.43
C SER A 31 -0.45 13.93 5.98
N ALA A 32 -0.42 15.18 6.46
CA ALA A 32 -1.36 16.21 6.02
C ALA A 32 -1.27 16.55 4.51
N TYR A 33 -0.09 16.40 3.90
CA TYR A 33 0.09 16.56 2.46
C TYR A 33 -0.52 15.41 1.67
N LEU A 34 -0.40 14.19 2.17
CA LEU A 34 -0.84 12.96 1.52
C LEU A 34 -2.32 12.62 1.77
N ALA A 35 -2.97 13.34 2.69
CA ALA A 35 -4.39 13.18 3.02
C ALA A 35 -5.31 13.25 1.78
N PRO A 36 -6.54 12.71 1.88
CA PRO A 36 -7.59 12.87 0.86
C PRO A 36 -7.77 14.33 0.42
N GLN A 37 -8.13 14.56 -0.84
CA GLN A 37 -8.18 15.91 -1.42
C GLN A 37 -9.09 16.88 -0.64
N ASN A 38 -10.19 16.39 -0.08
CA ASN A 38 -11.14 17.15 0.73
C ASN A 38 -10.62 17.50 2.14
N GLU A 39 -9.56 16.84 2.61
CA GLU A 39 -8.95 17.06 3.93
C GLU A 39 -7.62 17.82 3.86
N ARG A 40 -7.08 18.01 2.65
CA ARG A 40 -5.82 18.71 2.45
C ARG A 40 -5.89 20.18 2.89
N PRO A 41 -4.98 20.63 3.76
CA PRO A 41 -4.90 22.03 4.13
C PRO A 41 -4.44 22.90 2.95
N LEU A 42 -4.85 24.18 2.95
CA LEU A 42 -4.62 25.11 1.83
C LEU A 42 -3.16 25.22 1.36
N TRP A 43 -2.18 25.06 2.27
CA TRP A 43 -0.77 25.15 1.91
C TRP A 43 -0.31 24.02 0.97
N VAL A 44 -1.01 22.88 0.96
CA VAL A 44 -0.68 21.71 0.13
C VAL A 44 -0.84 22.03 -1.35
N PHE A 45 -1.90 22.75 -1.73
CA PHE A 45 -2.10 23.18 -3.12
C PHE A 45 -0.97 24.10 -3.62
N VAL A 46 -0.43 24.93 -2.73
CA VAL A 46 0.76 25.74 -3.05
C VAL A 46 2.01 24.86 -3.15
N ALA A 47 2.14 23.86 -2.27
CA ALA A 47 3.24 22.92 -2.29
C ALA A 47 3.27 22.08 -3.58
N ASP A 48 2.11 21.65 -4.08
CA ASP A 48 1.97 20.92 -5.36
C ASP A 48 2.58 21.71 -6.51
N GLU A 49 2.22 22.98 -6.66
CA GLU A 49 2.80 23.86 -7.68
C GLU A 49 4.30 24.07 -7.50
N LEU A 50 4.76 24.26 -6.25
CA LEU A 50 6.18 24.41 -5.96
C LEU A 50 6.97 23.15 -6.32
N TYR A 51 6.44 21.96 -6.04
CA TYR A 51 7.07 20.70 -6.46
C TYR A 51 7.09 20.56 -7.98
N ARG A 52 5.97 20.87 -8.65
CA ARG A 52 5.84 20.81 -10.11
C ARG A 52 6.86 21.69 -10.83
N LEU A 53 7.04 22.92 -10.35
CA LEU A 53 8.01 23.89 -10.89
C LEU A 53 9.46 23.53 -10.53
N ALA A 54 9.66 22.87 -9.39
CA ALA A 54 10.98 22.48 -8.92
C ALA A 54 11.52 21.18 -9.57
N ILE A 55 10.83 20.55 -10.51
CA ILE A 55 11.26 19.28 -11.13
C ILE A 55 12.73 19.30 -11.63
N ARG A 56 13.40 18.14 -11.57
CA ARG A 56 14.74 17.95 -12.16
C ARG A 56 14.68 18.07 -13.69
N VAL A 57 15.77 18.56 -14.28
CA VAL A 57 15.87 18.76 -15.74
C VAL A 57 15.78 17.43 -16.49
N SER A 58 16.34 16.36 -15.94
CA SER A 58 16.23 15.00 -16.49
C SER A 58 14.77 14.59 -16.70
N ASP A 59 13.96 14.80 -15.67
CA ASP A 59 12.58 14.31 -15.58
C ASP A 59 11.64 15.25 -16.34
N ALA A 60 11.92 16.55 -16.33
CA ALA A 60 11.13 17.57 -17.03
C ALA A 60 11.04 17.34 -18.55
N SER A 61 12.08 16.75 -19.15
CA SER A 61 12.08 16.41 -20.57
C SER A 61 11.22 15.19 -20.92
N ILE A 62 10.79 14.43 -19.92
CA ILE A 62 10.04 13.17 -20.06
C ILE A 62 8.58 13.40 -19.68
N ILE A 63 8.34 14.14 -18.60
CA ILE A 63 7.03 14.37 -18.00
C ILE A 63 6.69 15.85 -18.18
N PRO A 64 5.77 16.19 -19.11
CA PRO A 64 5.31 17.56 -19.28
C PRO A 64 4.63 18.06 -18.00
N GLU A 65 4.51 19.38 -17.88
CA GLU A 65 4.01 20.04 -16.67
C GLU A 65 2.61 19.56 -16.27
N ASP A 66 1.70 19.40 -17.22
CA ASP A 66 0.32 18.97 -17.00
C ASP A 66 0.16 17.55 -16.45
N TYR A 67 1.23 16.73 -16.51
CA TYR A 67 1.23 15.34 -16.04
C TYR A 67 1.91 15.16 -14.69
N ARG A 68 2.39 16.26 -14.08
CA ARG A 68 3.04 16.26 -12.79
C ARG A 68 2.00 16.54 -11.71
N THR A 69 1.52 15.49 -11.06
CA THR A 69 0.55 15.56 -9.98
C THR A 69 1.28 15.61 -8.64
N ASN A 70 1.75 14.47 -8.14
CA ASN A 70 2.33 14.32 -6.81
C ASN A 70 3.69 13.59 -6.89
N PRO A 71 4.79 14.18 -6.38
CA PRO A 71 6.11 13.56 -6.42
C PRO A 71 6.26 12.31 -5.54
N PHE A 72 5.31 12.05 -4.65
CA PHE A 72 5.30 10.86 -3.78
C PHE A 72 4.56 9.68 -4.40
N SER A 73 3.68 9.92 -5.37
CA SER A 73 2.98 8.85 -6.10
C SER A 73 3.47 8.63 -7.53
N GLN A 74 4.32 9.52 -8.02
CA GLN A 74 4.97 9.38 -9.31
C GLN A 74 6.49 9.23 -9.13
N ASP A 75 7.13 8.57 -10.09
CA ASP A 75 8.58 8.37 -10.13
C ASP A 75 9.32 9.52 -10.81
N TRP A 76 9.06 10.74 -10.36
CA TRP A 76 9.91 11.90 -10.65
C TRP A 76 10.30 12.57 -9.35
N ARG A 77 11.41 13.31 -9.37
CA ARG A 77 11.92 13.93 -8.15
C ARG A 77 12.10 15.44 -8.32
N PRO A 78 11.56 16.26 -7.40
CA PRO A 78 11.85 17.68 -7.39
C PRO A 78 13.32 17.95 -7.01
N ASN A 79 13.83 19.08 -7.49
CA ASN A 79 15.12 19.62 -7.13
C ASN A 79 15.03 20.28 -5.76
N LYS A 80 15.57 19.58 -4.74
CA LYS A 80 15.60 20.01 -3.34
C LYS A 80 16.23 21.40 -3.11
N ASN A 81 17.05 21.90 -4.03
CA ASN A 81 17.69 23.22 -3.90
C ASN A 81 16.78 24.38 -4.32
N LYS A 82 15.73 24.12 -5.09
CA LYS A 82 14.74 25.13 -5.51
C LYS A 82 13.55 25.24 -4.55
N LEU A 83 13.47 24.33 -3.58
CA LEU A 83 12.33 24.24 -2.67
C LEU A 83 12.57 25.05 -1.38
N PRO A 84 11.50 25.64 -0.81
CA PRO A 84 11.53 26.16 0.54
C PRO A 84 11.97 25.11 1.57
N PHE A 85 12.53 25.56 2.68
CA PHE A 85 13.09 24.70 3.71
C PHE A 85 12.13 23.61 4.19
N ILE A 86 10.85 23.94 4.44
CA ILE A 86 9.85 22.98 4.93
C ILE A 86 9.62 21.84 3.92
N LEU A 87 9.36 22.15 2.65
CA LEU A 87 9.15 21.14 1.60
C LEU A 87 10.39 20.26 1.40
N LYS A 88 11.58 20.86 1.50
CA LYS A 88 12.85 20.11 1.49
C LYS A 88 12.94 19.11 2.65
N GLN A 89 12.49 19.49 3.86
CA GLN A 89 12.48 18.58 5.01
C GLN A 89 11.44 17.47 4.85
N ILE A 90 10.25 17.78 4.33
CA ILE A 90 9.21 16.77 4.03
C ILE A 90 9.77 15.69 3.10
N LEU A 91 10.42 16.08 1.99
CA LEU A 91 11.08 15.13 1.08
C LEU A 91 12.18 14.31 1.77
N LYS A 92 12.99 14.96 2.63
CA LYS A 92 14.07 14.29 3.36
C LYS A 92 13.51 13.21 4.31
N VAL A 93 12.44 13.52 5.01
CA VAL A 93 11.78 12.62 5.95
C VAL A 93 11.09 11.47 5.21
N ALA A 94 10.39 11.76 4.11
CA ALA A 94 9.81 10.73 3.24
C ALA A 94 10.87 9.75 2.72
N ASP A 95 12.02 10.25 2.24
CA ASP A 95 13.15 9.41 1.82
C ASP A 95 13.74 8.60 2.99
N LYS A 96 13.97 9.25 4.14
CA LYS A 96 14.59 8.64 5.33
C LYS A 96 13.77 7.46 5.87
N TYR A 97 12.45 7.60 5.86
CA TYR A 97 11.53 6.58 6.37
C TYR A 97 10.89 5.75 5.25
N HIS A 98 11.46 5.80 4.05
CA HIS A 98 11.08 4.95 2.91
C HIS A 98 9.59 4.99 2.60
N LEU A 99 9.02 6.20 2.48
CA LEU A 99 7.65 6.37 2.02
C LEU A 99 7.45 5.62 0.70
N THR A 100 6.39 4.83 0.64
CA THR A 100 5.98 4.08 -0.54
C THR A 100 4.46 4.02 -0.61
N ILE A 101 3.92 3.73 -1.78
CA ILE A 101 2.50 3.36 -1.91
C ILE A 101 2.42 1.85 -1.92
N ASP A 102 1.74 1.29 -0.93
CA ASP A 102 1.61 -0.15 -0.75
C ASP A 102 0.30 -0.50 -0.06
N ALA A 103 -0.44 -1.42 -0.66
CA ALA A 103 -1.55 -2.10 -0.04
C ALA A 103 -1.51 -3.58 -0.47
N PRO A 104 -1.93 -4.55 0.38
CA PRO A 104 -1.98 -5.95 -0.03
C PRO A 104 -2.83 -6.18 -1.27
N TYR A 105 -3.89 -5.38 -1.42
CA TYR A 105 -4.83 -5.36 -2.53
C TYR A 105 -4.98 -3.92 -3.01
N ILE A 106 -5.06 -3.71 -4.33
CA ILE A 106 -5.28 -2.38 -4.90
C ILE A 106 -6.57 -2.41 -5.74
N PRO A 107 -7.63 -1.67 -5.34
CA PRO A 107 -8.87 -1.62 -6.10
C PRO A 107 -8.65 -1.31 -7.58
N GLN A 108 -9.45 -1.91 -8.47
CA GLN A 108 -9.33 -1.66 -9.91
C GLN A 108 -9.51 -0.17 -10.24
N ASP A 109 -10.49 0.48 -9.62
CA ASP A 109 -10.73 1.92 -9.74
C ASP A 109 -9.50 2.76 -9.36
N THR A 110 -8.77 2.34 -8.33
CA THR A 110 -7.55 3.02 -7.89
C THR A 110 -6.43 2.80 -8.89
N ARG A 111 -6.23 1.58 -9.40
CA ARG A 111 -5.26 1.29 -10.47
C ARG A 111 -5.55 2.12 -11.72
N LYS A 112 -6.82 2.22 -12.14
CA LYS A 112 -7.28 3.00 -13.30
C LYS A 112 -6.89 4.47 -13.20
N ARG A 113 -7.00 5.05 -11.99
CA ARG A 113 -6.64 6.45 -11.71
C ARG A 113 -5.13 6.72 -11.63
N MET A 114 -4.30 5.68 -11.45
CA MET A 114 -2.86 5.86 -11.39
C MET A 114 -2.32 6.45 -12.70
N THR A 115 -1.28 7.27 -12.59
CA THR A 115 -0.66 7.93 -13.73
C THR A 115 -0.06 6.92 -14.71
N ALA A 116 -0.29 7.07 -16.02
CA ALA A 116 0.43 6.28 -17.02
C ALA A 116 1.92 6.66 -17.08
N TRP A 117 2.22 7.93 -16.80
CA TRP A 117 3.56 8.50 -16.94
C TRP A 117 4.28 8.56 -15.61
N ALA A 118 5.55 8.15 -15.59
CA ALA A 118 6.34 8.03 -14.35
C ALA A 118 5.60 7.21 -13.29
N HIS A 119 4.99 6.10 -13.71
CA HIS A 119 4.31 5.20 -12.80
C HIS A 119 5.35 4.55 -11.84
N PRO A 120 5.11 4.53 -10.53
CA PRO A 120 6.09 4.09 -9.52
C PRO A 120 6.44 2.60 -9.64
N ALA A 121 5.56 1.80 -10.25
CA ALA A 121 5.74 0.38 -10.44
C ALA A 121 6.16 -0.02 -11.88
N MET A 122 6.80 0.88 -12.63
CA MET A 122 7.42 0.51 -13.90
C MET A 122 8.63 -0.42 -13.67
N LEU A 123 8.58 -1.58 -14.32
CA LEU A 123 9.62 -2.62 -14.27
C LEU A 123 10.90 -2.12 -14.94
N ASP A 124 10.77 -1.63 -16.17
CA ASP A 124 11.84 -1.02 -16.93
C ASP A 124 11.78 0.51 -16.78
N GLN A 125 12.75 1.06 -16.03
CA GLN A 125 12.87 2.51 -15.84
C GLN A 125 13.70 3.20 -16.92
N GLU A 126 14.03 2.52 -18.02
CA GLU A 126 14.69 3.19 -19.13
C GLU A 126 13.77 4.23 -19.76
N ASN A 127 13.96 5.46 -19.28
CA ASN A 127 13.39 6.73 -19.73
C ASN A 127 13.50 6.99 -21.25
N LEU A 128 14.20 6.13 -21.99
CA LEU A 128 14.33 6.15 -23.43
C LEU A 128 12.99 5.85 -24.12
N ARG A 129 12.19 4.92 -23.60
CA ARG A 129 10.87 4.59 -24.17
C ARG A 129 9.89 5.76 -24.11
N LEU A 130 10.02 6.63 -23.11
CA LEU A 130 9.11 7.76 -22.91
C LEU A 130 9.41 8.99 -23.80
N ARG A 131 10.48 8.93 -24.60
CA ARG A 131 10.90 9.98 -25.55
C ARG A 131 10.54 9.66 -27.01
N THR A 132 9.97 8.48 -27.26
CA THR A 132 9.62 8.03 -28.61
C THR A 132 8.56 8.93 -29.25
N PRO A 133 8.46 8.97 -30.60
CA PRO A 133 7.35 9.61 -31.30
C PRO A 133 5.98 9.15 -30.79
N GLU A 134 5.84 7.86 -30.51
CA GLU A 134 4.62 7.20 -30.03
C GLU A 134 4.25 7.74 -28.64
N ALA A 135 5.19 7.78 -27.69
CA ALA A 135 4.96 8.37 -26.36
C ALA A 135 4.56 9.86 -26.44
N ARG A 136 5.11 10.61 -27.40
CA ARG A 136 4.71 12.01 -27.63
C ARG A 136 3.31 12.12 -28.25
N CYS A 137 2.94 11.18 -29.11
CA CYS A 137 1.61 11.10 -29.71
C CYS A 137 0.56 10.80 -28.64
N LEU A 138 0.78 9.75 -27.82
CA LEU A 138 -0.11 9.38 -26.72
C LEU A 138 -0.34 10.55 -25.73
N LYS A 139 0.71 11.32 -25.40
CA LYS A 139 0.57 12.51 -24.55
C LYS A 139 -0.22 13.63 -25.23
N ARG A 140 0.10 13.98 -26.48
CA ARG A 140 -0.37 15.24 -27.08
C ARG A 140 -1.63 15.12 -27.94
N ARG A 141 -1.86 13.95 -28.54
CA ARG A 141 -2.99 13.69 -29.44
C ARG A 141 -4.07 12.93 -28.69
N HIS A 142 -3.76 11.72 -28.24
CA HIS A 142 -4.68 10.87 -27.48
C HIS A 142 -4.88 11.33 -26.01
N ALA A 143 -4.13 12.35 -25.57
CA ALA A 143 -4.25 12.93 -24.23
C ALA A 143 -4.22 11.90 -23.06
N VAL A 144 -3.49 10.79 -23.21
CA VAL A 144 -3.41 9.72 -22.22
C VAL A 144 -2.81 10.26 -20.92
N ARG A 145 -3.52 10.09 -19.79
CA ARG A 145 -3.11 10.60 -18.47
C ARG A 145 -2.89 9.48 -17.46
N ASN A 146 -3.81 8.54 -17.39
CA ASN A 146 -3.88 7.49 -16.40
C ASN A 146 -3.87 6.11 -17.07
N LEU A 147 -3.89 5.05 -16.27
CA LEU A 147 -3.89 3.68 -16.80
C LEU A 147 -5.19 3.33 -17.53
N ASP A 148 -6.31 3.92 -17.13
CA ASP A 148 -7.61 3.75 -17.81
C ASP A 148 -7.55 4.20 -19.27
N HIS A 149 -7.06 5.42 -19.54
CA HIS A 149 -6.87 5.92 -20.90
C HIS A 149 -5.85 5.07 -21.69
N LEU A 150 -4.87 4.48 -20.98
CA LEU A 150 -3.85 3.66 -21.64
C LEU A 150 -4.42 2.29 -22.04
N GLU A 151 -5.30 1.71 -21.20
CA GLU A 151 -6.07 0.49 -21.49
C GLU A 151 -7.01 0.72 -22.67
N GLU A 152 -7.78 1.82 -22.68
CA GLU A 152 -8.68 2.18 -23.79
C GLU A 152 -7.95 2.28 -25.14
N ILE A 153 -6.73 2.84 -25.17
CA ILE A 153 -5.91 2.88 -26.40
C ILE A 153 -5.30 1.52 -26.73
N ALA A 154 -5.00 0.70 -25.72
CA ALA A 154 -4.42 -0.62 -25.92
C ALA A 154 -5.44 -1.66 -26.40
N GLU A 155 -6.73 -1.44 -26.14
CA GLU A 155 -7.84 -2.28 -26.60
C GLU A 155 -7.89 -2.32 -28.13
N GLN A 156 -7.48 -3.47 -28.67
CA GLN A 156 -7.66 -3.79 -30.08
C GLN A 156 -9.08 -4.30 -30.29
N ASP A 157 -10.05 -3.39 -30.36
CA ASP A 157 -11.36 -3.78 -30.85
C ASP A 157 -11.28 -3.94 -32.36
N GLU A 158 -11.39 -5.20 -32.80
CA GLU A 158 -12.20 -5.68 -33.94
C GLU A 158 -11.54 -6.88 -34.65
N GLU A 159 -12.39 -7.76 -35.21
CA GLU A 159 -11.96 -8.84 -36.12
C GLU A 159 -11.19 -8.29 -37.35
N ASP A 160 -11.39 -7.02 -37.69
CA ASP A 160 -10.86 -6.36 -38.88
C ASP A 160 -9.57 -5.55 -38.64
N HIS A 161 -9.04 -5.51 -37.41
CA HIS A 161 -7.76 -4.83 -37.15
C HIS A 161 -6.58 -5.61 -37.77
N THR A 162 -5.79 -4.96 -38.62
CA THR A 162 -4.71 -5.61 -39.38
C THR A 162 -3.29 -5.28 -38.88
N GLY A 163 -3.15 -4.43 -37.85
CA GLY A 163 -1.86 -3.93 -37.37
C GLY A 163 -1.12 -2.99 -38.34
N ALA A 164 -1.66 -2.78 -39.54
CA ALA A 164 -1.04 -1.93 -40.55
C ALA A 164 -1.21 -0.43 -40.22
N ASP A 165 -0.30 0.41 -40.68
CA ASP A 165 -0.35 1.87 -40.48
C ASP A 165 -1.62 2.50 -41.13
N ASP A 166 -2.19 1.84 -42.14
CA ASP A 166 -3.37 2.23 -42.92
C ASP A 166 -4.63 1.40 -42.59
N CYS A 167 -4.67 0.69 -41.46
CA CYS A 167 -5.84 -0.08 -41.03
C CYS A 167 -7.11 0.79 -41.00
N GLU A 168 -8.19 0.36 -41.65
CA GLU A 168 -9.45 1.11 -41.80
C GLU A 168 -10.49 0.77 -40.71
N CYS A 169 -10.06 0.20 -39.58
CA CYS A 169 -10.99 -0.06 -38.48
C CYS A 169 -11.46 1.26 -37.82
N PRO A 170 -12.68 1.31 -37.25
CA PRO A 170 -13.23 2.48 -36.59
C PRO A 170 -12.32 3.10 -35.52
N ASN A 171 -11.59 2.29 -34.75
CA ASN A 171 -10.65 2.80 -33.74
C ASN A 171 -9.47 3.54 -34.38
N CYS A 172 -8.86 2.95 -35.41
CA CYS A 172 -7.76 3.60 -36.14
C CYS A 172 -8.23 4.89 -36.84
N ASP A 173 -9.44 4.89 -37.38
CA ASP A 173 -10.02 6.08 -38.01
C ASP A 173 -10.35 7.18 -36.99
N ALA A 174 -10.89 6.83 -35.82
CA ALA A 174 -11.11 7.77 -34.73
C ALA A 174 -9.79 8.42 -34.28
N ASP A 175 -8.74 7.62 -34.08
CA ASP A 175 -7.41 8.09 -33.72
C ASP A 175 -6.81 9.03 -34.79
N ARG A 176 -7.05 8.74 -36.08
CA ARG A 176 -6.61 9.62 -37.19
C ARG A 176 -7.34 10.95 -37.20
N VAL A 177 -8.63 10.97 -36.86
CA VAL A 177 -9.42 12.20 -36.72
C VAL A 177 -8.85 13.09 -35.62
N GLU A 178 -8.32 12.52 -34.53
CA GLU A 178 -7.60 13.25 -33.48
C GLU A 178 -6.18 13.71 -33.88
N GLY A 179 -5.74 13.31 -35.07
CA GLY A 179 -4.46 13.70 -35.66
C GLY A 179 -3.31 12.73 -35.37
N CYS A 180 -3.61 11.49 -34.96
CA CYS A 180 -2.63 10.41 -34.96
C CYS A 180 -2.28 10.00 -36.41
N ARG A 181 -0.99 9.79 -36.68
CA ARG A 181 -0.52 9.35 -38.00
C ARG A 181 -0.40 7.83 -38.13
N HIS A 182 -0.16 7.17 -36.99
CA HIS A 182 0.14 5.74 -36.92
C HIS A 182 -0.59 5.15 -35.69
N PRO A 183 -1.93 4.97 -35.75
CA PRO A 183 -2.71 4.47 -34.63
C PRO A 183 -2.19 3.12 -34.12
N SER A 184 -1.99 2.15 -35.01
CA SER A 184 -1.52 0.79 -34.65
C SER A 184 -0.23 0.80 -33.83
N ARG A 185 0.74 1.67 -34.16
CA ARG A 185 1.98 1.82 -33.37
C ARG A 185 1.75 2.43 -32.00
N CYS A 186 0.79 3.34 -31.88
CA CYS A 186 0.43 3.94 -30.60
C CYS A 186 -0.28 2.91 -29.70
N GLN A 187 -1.13 2.05 -30.27
CA GLN A 187 -1.78 0.94 -29.58
C GLN A 187 -0.78 -0.14 -29.14
N GLU A 188 0.16 -0.53 -30.02
CA GLU A 188 1.26 -1.43 -29.68
C GLU A 188 2.12 -0.86 -28.55
N PHE A 189 2.49 0.43 -28.65
CA PHE A 189 3.27 1.08 -27.61
C PHE A 189 2.50 1.23 -26.28
N ALA A 190 1.17 1.43 -26.34
CA ALA A 190 0.32 1.45 -25.15
C ALA A 190 0.28 0.08 -24.46
N ASN A 191 0.12 -1.00 -25.24
CA ASN A 191 0.21 -2.38 -24.77
C ASN A 191 1.58 -2.69 -24.14
N ASP A 192 2.68 -2.29 -24.79
CA ASP A 192 4.03 -2.44 -24.25
C ASP A 192 4.21 -1.68 -22.92
N LEU A 193 3.61 -0.49 -22.81
CA LEU A 193 3.68 0.33 -21.60
C LEU A 193 2.90 -0.31 -20.46
N LEU A 194 1.69 -0.84 -20.72
CA LEU A 194 0.91 -1.62 -19.75
C LEU A 194 1.65 -2.89 -19.31
N GLY A 195 2.23 -3.63 -20.27
CA GLY A 195 3.05 -4.81 -20.00
C GLY A 195 4.32 -4.52 -19.19
N GLY A 196 4.78 -3.27 -19.19
CA GLY A 196 5.91 -2.79 -18.38
C GLY A 196 5.56 -2.46 -16.93
N ILE A 197 4.29 -2.51 -16.53
CA ILE A 197 3.83 -2.23 -15.17
C ILE A 197 3.76 -3.52 -14.36
N ALA A 198 4.28 -3.49 -13.12
CA ALA A 198 4.23 -4.64 -12.22
C ALA A 198 2.79 -5.18 -12.04
N PRO A 199 2.58 -6.52 -11.94
CA PRO A 199 1.25 -7.13 -11.92
C PRO A 199 0.29 -6.53 -10.88
N LYS A 200 0.82 -6.16 -9.71
CA LYS A 200 0.05 -5.54 -8.64
C LYS A 200 -0.69 -4.25 -9.03
N TRP A 201 -0.17 -3.53 -10.01
CA TRP A 201 -0.71 -2.26 -10.50
C TRP A 201 -1.31 -2.36 -11.90
N ASN A 202 -1.02 -3.45 -12.61
CA ASN A 202 -1.48 -3.67 -13.97
C ASN A 202 -2.99 -3.98 -13.98
N LEU A 203 -3.75 -3.36 -14.89
CA LEU A 203 -5.20 -3.53 -15.01
C LEU A 203 -5.60 -4.94 -15.48
N ALA A 204 -4.76 -5.58 -16.29
CA ALA A 204 -4.97 -6.95 -16.76
C ALA A 204 -4.82 -8.02 -15.65
N SER A 205 -4.28 -7.65 -14.49
CA SER A 205 -4.15 -8.59 -13.37
C SER A 205 -5.46 -8.70 -12.61
N GLU A 206 -6.00 -9.92 -12.54
CA GLU A 206 -7.19 -10.23 -11.75
C GLU A 206 -6.88 -10.09 -10.25
N GLN A 207 -7.66 -9.29 -9.54
CA GLN A 207 -7.61 -9.20 -8.09
C GLN A 207 -9.03 -9.33 -7.55
N ILE A 208 -9.28 -10.37 -6.77
CA ILE A 208 -10.60 -10.69 -6.24
C ILE A 208 -11.00 -9.66 -5.17
N GLU A 209 -12.15 -9.03 -5.37
CA GLU A 209 -12.84 -8.24 -4.35
C GLU A 209 -13.60 -9.17 -3.39
N LEU A 210 -13.32 -9.05 -2.09
CA LEU A 210 -14.01 -9.84 -1.07
C LEU A 210 -15.39 -9.21 -0.78
N PRO A 211 -16.47 -10.01 -0.74
CA PRO A 211 -17.77 -9.54 -0.31
C PRO A 211 -17.69 -9.00 1.13
N GLY A 212 -18.02 -7.72 1.33
CA GLY A 212 -17.97 -7.08 2.64
C GLY A 212 -19.11 -7.44 3.60
N GLN A 213 -20.03 -8.31 3.19
CA GLN A 213 -21.32 -8.56 3.85
C GLN A 213 -21.16 -9.01 5.31
N LEU A 214 -20.31 -10.00 5.60
CA LEU A 214 -20.14 -10.51 6.98
C LEU A 214 -19.62 -9.43 7.95
N TRP A 215 -18.67 -8.61 7.51
CA TRP A 215 -18.15 -7.51 8.32
C TRP A 215 -19.19 -6.40 8.53
N GLN A 216 -19.92 -6.04 7.47
CA GLN A 216 -20.96 -5.02 7.52
C GLN A 216 -22.10 -5.44 8.45
N GLU A 217 -22.56 -6.68 8.34
CA GLU A 217 -23.66 -7.22 9.17
C GLU A 217 -23.28 -7.32 10.66
N MET A 218 -22.03 -7.66 10.97
CA MET A 218 -21.54 -7.81 12.36
C MET A 218 -20.85 -6.54 12.90
N SER A 219 -20.95 -5.42 12.19
CA SER A 219 -20.27 -4.17 12.56
C SER A 219 -20.91 -3.43 13.74
N GLU A 220 -22.23 -3.54 13.90
CA GLU A 220 -23.00 -2.54 14.65
C GLU A 220 -22.86 -2.62 16.19
N ASN A 221 -22.19 -3.62 16.77
CA ASN A 221 -22.08 -3.73 18.23
C ASN A 221 -20.72 -4.26 18.75
N ARG A 222 -19.62 -4.06 18.02
CA ARG A 222 -18.34 -4.74 18.33
C ARG A 222 -17.78 -4.46 19.72
N ASP A 223 -17.87 -3.23 20.21
CA ASP A 223 -17.35 -2.90 21.53
C ASP A 223 -18.14 -3.61 22.65
N SER A 224 -19.47 -3.64 22.52
CA SER A 224 -20.35 -4.34 23.45
C SER A 224 -20.20 -5.87 23.36
N ALA A 225 -20.10 -6.42 22.14
CA ALA A 225 -19.86 -7.85 21.91
C ALA A 225 -18.55 -8.29 22.57
N LEU A 226 -17.47 -7.53 22.37
CA LEU A 226 -16.19 -7.80 23.02
C LEU A 226 -16.25 -7.65 24.54
N GLU A 227 -17.08 -6.74 25.05
CA GLU A 227 -17.31 -6.58 26.49
C GLU A 227 -18.02 -7.77 27.14
N ASN A 228 -18.97 -8.35 26.42
CA ASN A 228 -19.74 -9.51 26.84
C ASN A 228 -19.02 -10.85 26.59
N GLY A 229 -17.88 -10.85 25.89
CA GLY A 229 -17.17 -12.06 25.50
C GLY A 229 -17.82 -12.80 24.33
N GLU A 230 -18.60 -12.07 23.52
CA GLU A 230 -19.22 -12.56 22.30
C GLU A 230 -18.22 -12.52 21.12
N GLU A 231 -18.59 -13.16 20.02
CA GLU A 231 -17.78 -13.24 18.81
C GLU A 231 -17.63 -11.87 18.14
N VAL A 232 -16.42 -11.58 17.66
CA VAL A 232 -16.10 -10.35 16.92
C VAL A 232 -15.42 -10.74 15.62
N VAL A 233 -15.92 -10.19 14.51
CA VAL A 233 -15.34 -10.42 13.18
C VAL A 233 -14.07 -9.58 13.03
N PHE A 234 -13.10 -10.04 12.23
CA PHE A 234 -11.93 -9.26 11.84
C PHE A 234 -12.23 -8.45 10.57
N ASN A 235 -11.79 -7.19 10.51
CA ASN A 235 -11.98 -6.37 9.31
C ASN A 235 -11.06 -6.82 8.17
N GLN A 236 -11.55 -7.68 7.29
CA GLN A 236 -10.81 -8.08 6.09
C GLN A 236 -10.80 -6.99 4.99
N LEU A 237 -11.60 -5.94 5.15
CA LEU A 237 -11.72 -4.83 4.19
C LEU A 237 -10.79 -3.65 4.53
N LEU A 238 -9.97 -3.74 5.59
CA LEU A 238 -9.02 -2.68 5.89
C LEU A 238 -8.00 -2.57 4.73
N GLY A 239 -7.94 -1.40 4.09
CA GLY A 239 -7.20 -1.19 2.84
C GLY A 239 -8.00 -1.38 1.54
N ASN A 240 -9.32 -1.61 1.61
CA ASN A 240 -10.22 -1.48 0.46
C ASN A 240 -10.72 -0.04 0.26
N SER A 241 -10.08 0.95 0.87
CA SER A 241 -10.48 2.32 0.60
C SER A 241 -10.18 2.65 -0.87
N LEU A 242 -11.05 3.46 -1.45
CA LEU A 242 -10.93 3.86 -2.85
C LEU A 242 -9.87 4.95 -3.03
N ASP A 243 -9.32 5.53 -1.97
CA ASP A 243 -8.41 6.67 -2.07
C ASP A 243 -6.93 6.24 -2.07
N GLU A 244 -6.13 6.91 -2.87
CA GLU A 244 -4.68 6.75 -2.95
C GLU A 244 -4.00 7.13 -1.63
N SER A 245 -4.57 8.06 -0.88
CA SER A 245 -4.07 8.56 0.41
C SER A 245 -3.83 7.44 1.42
N ASP A 246 -4.69 6.43 1.43
CA ASP A 246 -4.70 5.42 2.49
C ASP A 246 -3.76 4.27 2.18
N MET A 247 -3.10 4.30 1.02
CA MET A 247 -2.08 3.35 0.61
C MET A 247 -0.66 3.84 0.89
N PHE A 248 -0.47 5.08 1.33
CA PHE A 248 0.87 5.56 1.70
C PHE A 248 1.35 4.85 2.96
N ARG A 249 2.57 4.29 2.91
CA ARG A 249 3.20 3.59 4.03
C ARG A 249 4.61 4.10 4.26
N VAL A 250 4.98 4.27 5.52
CA VAL A 250 6.32 4.61 5.99
C VAL A 250 6.88 3.47 6.85
N PHE A 251 8.19 3.49 7.11
CA PHE A 251 8.90 2.46 7.90
C PHE A 251 8.83 1.04 7.32
N VAL A 252 8.56 0.94 6.02
CA VAL A 252 8.38 -0.33 5.32
C VAL A 252 9.65 -1.17 5.21
N ASN A 253 10.81 -0.60 5.53
CA ASN A 253 12.10 -1.29 5.61
C ASN A 253 12.39 -1.88 6.99
N SER A 254 11.59 -1.59 8.02
CA SER A 254 11.82 -2.05 9.39
C SER A 254 10.60 -2.70 10.06
N HIS A 255 9.40 -2.20 9.80
CA HIS A 255 8.17 -2.62 10.49
C HIS A 255 7.21 -3.44 9.61
N ALA A 256 7.43 -3.48 8.30
CA ALA A 256 6.62 -4.34 7.42
C ALA A 256 6.85 -5.83 7.67
N LEU A 257 5.81 -6.66 7.47
CA LEU A 257 5.91 -8.13 7.54
C LEU A 257 7.01 -8.69 6.64
N ARG A 258 7.15 -8.10 5.46
CA ARG A 258 8.28 -8.32 4.55
C ARG A 258 8.94 -6.97 4.35
N PRO A 259 10.05 -6.68 5.04
CA PRO A 259 10.78 -5.45 4.82
C PRO A 259 11.30 -5.33 3.38
N GLY A 260 11.41 -4.11 2.88
CA GLY A 260 12.00 -3.84 1.57
C GLY A 260 12.22 -2.35 1.35
N THR A 261 12.97 -2.02 0.30
CA THR A 261 13.02 -0.65 -0.22
C THR A 261 11.67 -0.27 -0.82
N ALA A 262 11.36 1.03 -0.89
CA ALA A 262 10.13 1.53 -1.51
C ALA A 262 9.92 0.96 -2.93
N ARG A 263 11.00 0.88 -3.74
CA ARG A 263 10.93 0.28 -5.07
C ARG A 263 10.59 -1.20 -5.05
N GLU A 264 11.28 -2.01 -4.24
CA GLU A 264 11.01 -3.45 -4.14
C GLU A 264 9.57 -3.72 -3.72
N ILE A 265 8.98 -2.84 -2.90
CA ILE A 265 7.61 -2.95 -2.42
C ILE A 265 6.60 -2.66 -3.53
N CYS A 266 6.78 -1.56 -4.27
CA CYS A 266 5.91 -1.23 -5.39
C CYS A 266 5.88 -2.33 -6.47
N LEU A 267 6.97 -3.09 -6.62
CA LEU A 267 7.12 -4.15 -7.63
C LEU A 267 6.68 -5.53 -7.15
N ARG A 268 6.12 -5.66 -5.95
CA ARG A 268 5.63 -6.95 -5.44
C ARG A 268 4.49 -7.48 -6.27
N GLU A 269 4.34 -8.80 -6.23
CA GLU A 269 3.13 -9.48 -6.69
C GLU A 269 1.90 -9.00 -5.89
N PRO A 270 0.71 -8.99 -6.52
CA PRO A 270 -0.54 -8.70 -5.82
C PRO A 270 -0.77 -9.72 -4.70
N GLY A 271 -1.45 -9.27 -3.64
CA GLY A 271 -1.89 -10.18 -2.59
C GLY A 271 -2.92 -11.17 -3.15
N ILE A 272 -2.77 -12.44 -2.78
CA ILE A 272 -3.72 -13.49 -3.16
C ILE A 272 -4.89 -13.45 -2.18
N ARG A 273 -6.10 -13.22 -2.69
CA ARG A 273 -7.36 -13.37 -1.95
C ARG A 273 -8.10 -14.58 -2.51
N ASN A 274 -8.29 -15.61 -1.68
CA ASN A 274 -9.12 -16.75 -2.04
C ASN A 274 -10.50 -16.58 -1.41
N LEU A 275 -11.56 -16.77 -2.20
CA LEU A 275 -12.88 -16.91 -1.62
C LEU A 275 -12.95 -18.26 -0.89
N PRO A 276 -13.39 -18.28 0.38
CA PRO A 276 -13.62 -19.55 1.04
C PRO A 276 -14.69 -20.34 0.26
N PRO A 277 -14.58 -21.67 0.16
CA PRO A 277 -15.64 -22.50 -0.40
C PRO A 277 -16.95 -22.24 0.35
N SER A 278 -18.08 -22.16 -0.36
CA SER A 278 -19.41 -21.87 0.24
C SER A 278 -19.78 -22.82 1.38
N ASP A 279 -19.23 -24.04 1.37
CA ASP A 279 -19.58 -25.13 2.27
C ASP A 279 -18.46 -25.46 3.28
N ALA A 280 -17.41 -24.63 3.34
CA ALA A 280 -16.30 -24.86 4.26
C ALA A 280 -16.70 -24.51 5.71
N SER A 281 -16.72 -25.52 6.59
CA SER A 281 -16.78 -25.30 8.04
C SER A 281 -15.65 -24.39 8.49
N SER A 282 -15.93 -23.51 9.45
CA SER A 282 -14.88 -22.68 10.06
C SER A 282 -13.90 -23.56 10.83
N VAL A 283 -12.60 -23.36 10.62
CA VAL A 283 -11.54 -24.02 11.39
C VAL A 283 -11.53 -23.44 12.80
N HIS A 284 -11.77 -24.28 13.81
CA HIS A 284 -11.74 -23.83 15.20
C HIS A 284 -10.30 -23.89 15.75
N VAL A 285 -9.83 -22.77 16.30
CA VAL A 285 -8.45 -22.64 16.79
C VAL A 285 -8.41 -21.97 18.15
N ILE A 286 -7.64 -22.55 19.08
CA ILE A 286 -7.34 -21.93 20.37
C ILE A 286 -5.93 -21.34 20.31
N ALA A 287 -5.81 -20.02 20.39
CA ALA A 287 -4.56 -19.29 20.31
C ALA A 287 -4.28 -18.51 21.60
N CYS A 288 -3.33 -18.98 22.40
CA CYS A 288 -3.03 -18.46 23.73
C CYS A 288 -1.61 -17.90 23.83
N GLY A 289 -1.48 -16.79 24.54
CA GLY A 289 -0.18 -16.20 24.91
C GLY A 289 -0.01 -16.10 26.41
N SER A 290 1.22 -16.25 26.90
CA SER A 290 1.54 -16.05 28.31
C SER A 290 2.94 -15.50 28.51
N THR A 291 3.19 -14.87 29.65
CA THR A 291 4.54 -14.44 30.06
C THR A 291 4.89 -14.97 31.45
N ILE A 292 6.12 -15.45 31.60
CA ILE A 292 6.74 -15.65 32.92
C ILE A 292 7.54 -14.41 33.30
N TYR A 293 7.60 -14.10 34.60
CA TYR A 293 8.21 -12.88 35.13
C TYR A 293 7.67 -11.59 34.49
N GLY A 294 6.37 -11.60 34.16
CA GLY A 294 5.68 -10.46 33.57
C GLY A 294 5.91 -9.19 34.39
N ARG A 295 5.98 -8.04 33.70
CA ARG A 295 6.25 -6.71 34.29
C ARG A 295 7.67 -6.54 34.87
N SER A 296 8.60 -7.42 34.53
CA SER A 296 10.03 -7.26 34.83
C SER A 296 10.86 -7.19 33.55
N ALA A 297 12.12 -6.76 33.67
CA ALA A 297 13.08 -6.78 32.56
C ALA A 297 13.42 -8.21 32.10
N ASP A 298 13.15 -9.21 32.96
CA ASP A 298 13.39 -10.63 32.69
C ASP A 298 12.15 -11.35 32.16
N ALA A 299 11.11 -10.61 31.77
CA ALA A 299 9.89 -11.19 31.21
C ALA A 299 10.22 -12.09 30.00
N ARG A 300 9.60 -13.26 29.93
CA ARG A 300 9.75 -14.19 28.79
C ARG A 300 8.38 -14.63 28.32
N GLY A 301 8.04 -14.31 27.08
CA GLY A 301 6.79 -14.66 26.44
C GLY A 301 6.84 -16.02 25.75
N GLY A 302 5.71 -16.72 25.78
CA GLY A 302 5.46 -17.96 25.06
C GLY A 302 4.08 -17.95 24.44
N PHE A 303 3.91 -18.68 23.35
CA PHE A 303 2.65 -18.85 22.65
C PHE A 303 2.31 -20.33 22.49
N ALA A 304 1.02 -20.62 22.35
CA ALA A 304 0.50 -21.93 22.01
C ALA A 304 -0.70 -21.78 21.07
N VAL A 305 -0.77 -22.66 20.08
CA VAL A 305 -1.86 -22.80 19.12
C VAL A 305 -2.30 -24.26 19.16
N HIS A 306 -3.59 -24.47 19.40
CA HIS A 306 -4.19 -25.80 19.46
C HIS A 306 -5.39 -25.88 18.53
N PHE A 307 -5.47 -26.96 17.75
CA PHE A 307 -6.58 -27.29 16.87
C PHE A 307 -7.39 -28.44 17.49
N PRO A 308 -8.52 -28.16 18.19
CA PRO A 308 -9.26 -29.18 18.94
C PRO A 308 -9.76 -30.34 18.08
N ASP A 309 -10.08 -30.05 16.82
CA ASP A 309 -10.60 -31.02 15.85
C ASP A 309 -9.48 -31.78 15.10
N ALA A 310 -8.20 -31.50 15.45
CA ALA A 310 -7.00 -32.09 14.84
C ALA A 310 -6.92 -31.94 13.30
N GLU A 311 -7.57 -30.91 12.74
CA GLU A 311 -7.52 -30.57 11.32
C GLU A 311 -6.12 -30.12 10.87
N TYR A 312 -5.37 -29.50 11.78
CA TYR A 312 -4.00 -29.02 11.57
C TYR A 312 -3.12 -29.36 12.78
N GLY A 313 -1.80 -29.27 12.59
CA GLY A 313 -0.84 -29.51 13.65
C GLY A 313 -0.77 -28.37 14.66
N ASP A 314 -0.78 -28.71 15.94
CA ASP A 314 -0.53 -27.77 17.03
C ASP A 314 0.86 -27.13 16.91
N ASP A 315 1.00 -25.90 17.39
CA ASP A 315 2.26 -25.16 17.43
C ASP A 315 2.46 -24.48 18.79
N SER A 316 3.70 -24.41 19.25
CA SER A 316 4.02 -23.66 20.48
C SER A 316 5.49 -23.26 20.50
N GLY A 317 5.79 -22.17 21.18
CA GLY A 317 7.15 -21.66 21.20
C GLY A 317 7.38 -20.46 22.09
N ARG A 318 8.62 -19.99 22.07
CA ARG A 318 9.03 -18.75 22.75
C ARG A 318 8.86 -17.57 21.81
N CYS A 319 8.43 -16.44 22.35
CA CYS A 319 8.38 -15.19 21.61
C CYS A 319 9.80 -14.60 21.47
N ALA A 320 10.25 -14.31 20.25
CA ALA A 320 11.57 -13.70 19.99
C ALA A 320 11.60 -12.22 20.41
N GLY A 321 12.78 -11.59 20.58
CA GLY A 321 12.92 -10.14 20.81
C GLY A 321 12.96 -9.71 22.29
N SER A 322 13.25 -8.43 22.53
CA SER A 322 13.49 -7.88 23.87
C SER A 322 12.23 -7.50 24.65
N TYR A 323 11.16 -7.10 23.97
CA TYR A 323 9.91 -6.67 24.62
C TYR A 323 8.94 -7.83 24.79
N GLN A 324 8.79 -8.34 26.02
CA GLN A 324 8.00 -9.53 26.29
C GLN A 324 6.76 -9.15 27.10
N THR A 325 5.57 -9.20 26.48
CA THR A 325 4.28 -8.94 27.12
C THR A 325 3.28 -10.04 26.79
N GLU A 326 2.28 -10.20 27.64
CA GLU A 326 1.24 -11.21 27.44
C GLU A 326 0.43 -10.93 26.18
N GLU A 327 0.10 -9.66 25.92
CA GLU A 327 -0.58 -9.24 24.69
C GLU A 327 0.25 -9.55 23.45
N ARG A 328 1.57 -9.32 23.50
CA ARG A 328 2.46 -9.66 22.37
C ARG A 328 2.48 -11.16 22.13
N SER A 329 2.55 -11.95 23.19
CA SER A 329 2.50 -13.41 23.09
C SER A 329 1.18 -13.91 22.50
N ALA A 330 0.05 -13.32 22.89
CA ALA A 330 -1.26 -13.69 22.35
C ALA A 330 -1.40 -13.25 20.88
N ALA A 331 -0.91 -12.06 20.51
CA ALA A 331 -0.87 -11.63 19.12
C ALA A 331 0.01 -12.54 18.25
N ILE A 332 1.16 -13.01 18.76
CA ILE A 332 2.00 -13.99 18.08
C ILE A 332 1.23 -15.31 17.92
N ALA A 333 0.50 -15.79 18.94
CA ALA A 333 -0.30 -17.01 18.82
C ALA A 333 -1.33 -16.91 17.67
N ILE A 334 -2.06 -15.79 17.59
CA ILE A 334 -3.03 -15.53 16.51
C ILE A 334 -2.33 -15.51 15.14
N LEU A 335 -1.19 -14.81 15.03
CA LEU A 335 -0.41 -14.79 13.79
C LEU A 335 0.06 -16.18 13.37
N ARG A 336 0.48 -17.02 14.32
CA ARG A 336 0.91 -18.40 14.05
C ARG A 336 -0.24 -19.27 13.58
N ALA A 337 -1.41 -19.16 14.22
CA ALA A 337 -2.63 -19.81 13.74
C ALA A 337 -2.95 -19.43 12.29
N ALA A 338 -2.93 -18.12 11.97
CA ALA A 338 -3.18 -17.62 10.62
C ALA A 338 -2.13 -18.03 9.57
N GLN A 339 -0.91 -18.40 10.00
CA GLN A 339 0.13 -18.93 9.11
C GLN A 339 0.00 -20.43 8.84
N ILE A 340 -0.66 -21.16 9.73
CA ILE A 340 -0.89 -22.62 9.61
C ILE A 340 -2.10 -22.90 8.74
N VAL A 341 -3.19 -22.16 8.97
CA VAL A 341 -4.45 -22.37 8.25
C VAL A 341 -4.36 -21.77 6.83
N PRO A 342 -4.75 -22.52 5.78
CA PRO A 342 -4.83 -22.01 4.41
C PRO A 342 -5.71 -20.76 4.25
N LEU A 343 -5.37 -19.91 3.29
CA LEU A 343 -6.03 -18.62 3.05
C LEU A 343 -7.48 -18.73 2.53
N ASP A 344 -7.90 -19.91 2.08
CA ASP A 344 -9.25 -20.22 1.59
C ASP A 344 -10.16 -20.78 2.70
N ARG A 345 -9.76 -20.69 3.97
CA ARG A 345 -10.54 -21.18 5.11
C ARG A 345 -10.91 -20.05 6.06
N THR A 346 -12.16 -20.05 6.50
CA THR A 346 -12.60 -19.19 7.60
C THR A 346 -12.09 -19.76 8.92
N MET A 347 -11.50 -18.92 9.78
CA MET A 347 -11.06 -19.31 11.12
C MET A 347 -11.98 -18.72 12.19
N HIS A 348 -12.33 -19.54 13.18
CA HIS A 348 -12.86 -19.06 14.46
C HIS A 348 -11.76 -19.20 15.53
N ILE A 349 -11.17 -18.07 15.92
CA ILE A 349 -10.04 -18.03 16.86
C ILE A 349 -10.53 -17.65 18.25
N VAL A 350 -10.31 -18.54 19.21
CA VAL A 350 -10.50 -18.29 20.64
C VAL A 350 -9.17 -17.94 21.26
N THR A 351 -9.09 -16.80 21.94
CA THR A 351 -7.86 -16.34 22.59
C THR A 351 -8.09 -15.90 24.03
N ASN A 352 -7.05 -16.00 24.86
CA ASN A 352 -7.08 -15.55 26.25
C ASN A 352 -6.87 -14.04 26.41
N SER A 353 -6.69 -13.28 25.32
CA SER A 353 -6.41 -11.84 25.38
C SER A 353 -7.46 -10.97 24.68
N LYS A 354 -8.42 -10.47 25.47
CA LYS A 354 -9.39 -9.45 25.03
C LYS A 354 -8.73 -8.20 24.44
N ASN A 355 -7.58 -7.79 25.00
CA ASN A 355 -6.84 -6.61 24.54
C ASN A 355 -6.32 -6.78 23.12
N VAL A 356 -5.87 -7.97 22.76
CA VAL A 356 -5.41 -8.25 21.39
C VAL A 356 -6.57 -8.22 20.43
N VAL A 357 -7.70 -8.88 20.76
CA VAL A 357 -8.92 -8.84 19.95
C VAL A 357 -9.38 -7.39 19.72
N LYS A 358 -9.41 -6.56 20.79
CA LYS A 358 -9.74 -5.13 20.66
C LYS A 358 -8.83 -4.40 19.68
N ARG A 359 -7.52 -4.68 19.75
CA ARG A 359 -6.52 -4.01 18.90
C ARG A 359 -6.63 -4.41 17.43
N ILE A 360 -6.87 -5.68 17.13
CA ILE A 360 -6.93 -6.19 15.75
C ILE A 360 -8.31 -6.02 15.11
N CYS A 361 -9.40 -5.96 15.89
CA CYS A 361 -10.75 -5.84 15.33
C CYS A 361 -11.35 -4.44 15.45
N ASN A 362 -11.12 -3.72 16.55
CA ASN A 362 -11.81 -2.44 16.82
C ASN A 362 -10.89 -1.22 16.65
N LYS A 363 -9.59 -1.36 16.94
CA LYS A 363 -8.60 -0.27 16.88
C LYS A 363 -7.61 -0.43 15.73
N LEU A 364 -7.94 -1.21 14.72
CA LEU A 364 -7.00 -1.57 13.66
C LEU A 364 -6.54 -0.33 12.88
N GLU A 365 -7.47 0.56 12.51
CA GLU A 365 -7.20 1.83 11.82
C GLU A 365 -6.36 2.78 12.70
N GLU A 366 -6.77 2.99 13.96
CA GLU A 366 -5.99 3.79 14.93
C GLU A 366 -4.55 3.27 15.10
N ASN A 367 -4.35 1.95 15.04
CA ASN A 367 -3.04 1.34 15.16
C ASN A 367 -2.21 1.50 13.87
N ASP A 368 -2.83 1.41 12.68
CA ASP A 368 -2.16 1.64 11.38
C ASP A 368 -1.67 3.11 11.28
N ASP A 369 -2.51 4.06 11.72
CA ASP A 369 -2.17 5.49 11.73
C ASP A 369 -1.06 5.86 12.73
N ALA A 370 -0.97 5.13 13.84
CA ALA A 370 0.01 5.38 14.89
C ALA A 370 1.43 4.92 14.51
N GLY A 371 1.57 4.02 13.53
CA GLY A 371 2.85 3.40 13.13
C GLY A 371 3.24 2.21 13.99
#